data_AF-A0A0F9Q5A6-F1
#
_entry.id   AF-A0A0F9Q5A6-F1
#
_cell.length_a   1.000
_cell.length_b   1.000
_cell.length_c   1.000
_cell.angle_alpha   90.00
_cell.angle_beta   90.00
_cell.angle_gamma   90.00
#
_symmetry.space_group_name_H-M   'P 1'
#
loop_
_entity.id
_entity.type
_entity.pdbx_description
1 polymer ?
#
loop_
_entity_poly.entity_id
_entity_poly.type
_entity_poly.pdbx_seq_one_letter_code
_entity_poly.pdbx_strand_id
1 'polypeptide(L)'
;MGERVRPFANGDEFFDWKQRNCQRCTLRWRAGQGYQCDLECALDYAYGDNGMVTETIGKRLKFDQLYVAAHCPERVLEGANVDSAQ
;
A
#
# COMPACT_ATOMS: atom_id res chain seq x y z
N MET A 1 7.26 6.99 -20.31
CA MET A 1 7.58 6.59 -18.93
C MET A 1 7.00 7.67 -18.03
N GLY A 2 6.04 7.32 -17.18
CA GLY A 2 5.42 8.28 -16.27
C GLY A 2 6.36 8.69 -15.15
N GLU A 3 6.06 9.82 -14.51
CA GLU A 3 6.77 10.28 -13.33
C GLU A 3 6.71 9.23 -12.21
N ARG A 4 7.82 9.09 -11.48
CA ARG A 4 7.96 8.11 -10.39
C ARG A 4 8.20 8.84 -9.08
N VAL A 5 7.62 8.31 -8.03
CA VAL A 5 7.69 8.89 -6.68
C VAL A 5 8.24 7.87 -5.69
N ARG A 6 8.87 8.36 -4.62
CA ARG A 6 9.37 7.54 -3.51
C ARG A 6 8.46 7.74 -2.30
N PRO A 7 7.48 6.85 -2.06
CA PRO A 7 6.52 7.01 -0.98
C PRO A 7 7.11 6.80 0.42
N PHE A 8 8.22 6.06 0.53
CA PHE A 8 8.85 5.75 1.82
C PHE A 8 10.32 6.18 1.79
N ALA A 9 10.78 6.83 2.85
CA ALA A 9 12.16 7.30 2.94
C ALA A 9 13.16 6.13 3.04
N ASN A 10 12.73 5.02 3.63
CA ASN A 10 13.55 3.82 3.87
C ASN A 10 12.68 2.55 3.93
N GLY A 11 13.35 1.40 4.07
CA GLY A 11 12.69 0.10 4.17
C GLY A 11 11.87 -0.10 5.46
N ASP A 12 12.24 0.57 6.55
CA ASP A 12 11.55 0.45 7.84
C ASP A 12 10.17 1.11 7.79
N GLU A 13 10.06 2.31 7.22
CA GLU A 13 8.77 3.00 7.01
C GLU A 13 7.83 2.18 6.13
N PHE A 14 8.38 1.55 5.08
CA PHE A 14 7.63 0.63 4.23
C PHE A 14 7.17 -0.60 5.03
N PHE A 15 8.07 -1.24 5.79
CA PHE A 15 7.74 -2.43 6.57
C PHE A 15 6.66 -2.13 7.62
N ASP A 16 6.79 -1.02 8.34
CA ASP A 16 5.79 -0.55 9.30
C ASP A 16 4.45 -0.27 8.64
N TRP A 17 4.45 0.38 7.47
CA TRP A 17 3.24 0.58 6.70
C TRP A 17 2.65 -0.78 6.30
N LYS A 18 3.44 -1.69 5.73
CA LYS A 18 3.01 -3.02 5.29
C LYS A 18 2.48 -3.87 6.43
N GLN A 19 3.11 -3.88 7.61
CA GLN A 19 2.69 -4.68 8.75
C GLN A 19 1.36 -4.19 9.31
N ARG A 20 1.25 -2.88 9.60
CA ARG A 20 0.00 -2.23 10.03
C ARG A 20 -1.10 -2.50 9.03
N ASN A 21 -0.72 -2.48 7.77
CA ASN A 21 -1.65 -2.62 6.70
C ASN A 21 -2.00 -4.12 6.45
N CYS A 22 -1.15 -4.91 5.81
CA CYS A 22 -1.42 -6.26 5.32
C CYS A 22 -2.12 -7.20 6.33
N GLN A 23 -1.83 -7.12 7.64
CA GLN A 23 -2.43 -7.99 8.65
C GLN A 23 -3.97 -7.91 8.73
N ARG A 24 -4.56 -6.76 8.37
CA ARG A 24 -6.01 -6.49 8.52
C ARG A 24 -6.78 -6.52 7.20
N CYS A 25 -6.10 -6.73 6.07
CA CYS A 25 -6.69 -6.67 4.73
C CYS A 25 -7.36 -8.01 4.35
N THR A 26 -8.57 -7.98 3.79
CA THR A 26 -9.17 -9.18 3.19
C THR A 26 -8.37 -9.69 1.99
N LEU A 27 -7.76 -8.76 1.24
CA LEU A 27 -6.93 -9.02 0.05
C LEU A 27 -5.43 -9.13 0.37
N ARG A 28 -5.06 -9.40 1.63
CA ARG A 28 -3.66 -9.55 2.05
C ARG A 28 -2.94 -10.62 1.22
N TRP A 29 -1.64 -10.44 1.00
CA TRP A 29 -0.80 -11.50 0.43
C TRP A 29 -0.99 -12.84 1.16
N ARG A 30 -1.26 -13.89 0.40
CA ARG A 30 -1.39 -15.28 0.88
C ARG A 30 -0.45 -16.15 0.07
N ALA A 31 0.46 -16.86 0.72
CA ALA A 31 1.43 -17.70 0.03
C ALA A 31 0.73 -18.68 -0.93
N GLY A 32 1.19 -18.73 -2.19
CA GLY A 32 0.60 -19.54 -3.25
C GLY A 32 -0.65 -18.95 -3.92
N GLN A 33 -1.15 -17.81 -3.45
CA GLN A 33 -2.14 -17.00 -4.14
C GLN A 33 -1.44 -15.72 -4.59
N GLY A 34 -1.40 -15.44 -5.89
CA GLY A 34 -0.74 -14.23 -6.41
C GLY A 34 -1.27 -12.94 -5.79
N TYR A 35 -0.71 -11.79 -6.17
CA TYR A 35 -1.14 -10.51 -5.62
C TYR A 35 -2.64 -10.27 -5.86
N GLN A 36 -3.37 -10.00 -4.77
CA GLN A 36 -4.80 -9.67 -4.80
C GLN A 36 -5.05 -8.17 -4.65
N CYS A 37 -3.99 -7.40 -4.36
CA CYS A 37 -4.02 -5.95 -4.22
C CYS A 37 -2.92 -5.32 -5.08
N ASP A 38 -3.31 -4.48 -6.04
CA ASP A 38 -2.37 -3.79 -6.94
C ASP A 38 -1.39 -2.89 -6.18
N LEU A 39 -1.83 -2.28 -5.08
CA LEU A 39 -0.96 -1.45 -4.23
C LEU A 39 0.13 -2.29 -3.57
N GLU A 40 -0.23 -3.45 -3.00
CA GLU A 40 0.75 -4.36 -2.40
C GLU A 40 1.72 -4.89 -3.47
N CYS A 41 1.20 -5.23 -4.65
CA CYS A 41 2.00 -5.63 -5.81
C CYS A 41 3.01 -4.56 -6.20
N ALA A 42 2.55 -3.33 -6.44
CA ALA A 42 3.39 -2.22 -6.86
C ALA A 42 4.46 -1.87 -5.81
N LEU A 43 4.12 -1.96 -4.53
CA LEU A 43 5.06 -1.72 -3.44
C LEU A 43 6.10 -2.83 -3.29
N ASP A 44 5.72 -4.11 -3.45
CA ASP A 44 6.68 -5.21 -3.45
C ASP A 44 7.62 -5.14 -4.66
N TYR A 45 7.14 -4.70 -5.83
CA TYR A 45 8.03 -4.39 -6.97
C TYR A 45 8.95 -3.21 -6.70
N ALA A 46 8.47 -2.16 -6.01
CA ALA A 46 9.30 -1.01 -5.66
C ALA A 46 10.48 -1.40 -4.74
N TYR A 47 10.34 -2.46 -3.95
CA TYR A 47 11.45 -3.01 -3.15
C TYR A 47 12.62 -3.47 -4.02
N GLY A 48 12.34 -4.02 -5.21
CA GLY A 48 13.36 -4.37 -6.21
C GLY A 48 13.82 -3.20 -7.08
N ASP A 49 13.17 -2.04 -6.99
CA ASP A 49 13.35 -0.90 -7.89
C ASP A 49 13.52 0.43 -7.12
N ASN A 50 14.54 0.47 -6.25
CA ASN A 50 15.00 1.65 -5.50
C ASN A 50 13.91 2.38 -4.68
N GLY A 51 12.86 1.67 -4.28
CA GLY A 51 11.73 2.21 -3.51
C GLY A 51 10.80 3.12 -4.32
N MET A 52 10.84 3.05 -5.66
CA MET A 52 10.09 3.95 -6.52
C MET A 52 8.79 3.31 -7.04
N VAL A 53 7.68 4.02 -6.98
CA VAL A 53 6.41 3.63 -7.64
C VAL A 53 6.02 4.65 -8.71
N THR A 54 5.05 4.32 -9.56
CA THR A 54 4.47 5.30 -10.48
C THR A 54 3.69 6.36 -9.70
N GLU A 55 3.60 7.58 -10.25
CA GLU A 55 2.80 8.66 -9.64
C GLU A 55 1.35 8.23 -9.38
N THR A 56 0.75 7.41 -10.26
CA THR A 56 -0.59 6.84 -10.06
C THR A 56 -0.69 6.02 -8.78
N ILE A 57 0.29 5.17 -8.49
CA ILE A 57 0.33 4.40 -7.24
C ILE A 57 0.57 5.32 -6.05
N GLY A 58 1.44 6.33 -6.18
CA GLY A 58 1.63 7.35 -5.16
C GLY A 58 0.33 8.08 -4.80
N LYS A 59 -0.45 8.51 -5.80
CA LYS A 59 -1.77 9.13 -5.61
C LYS A 59 -2.75 8.20 -4.90
N ARG A 60 -2.78 6.91 -5.28
CA ARG A 60 -3.61 5.88 -4.61
C ARG A 60 -3.21 5.66 -3.14
N LEU A 61 -1.92 5.82 -2.82
CA LEU A 61 -1.38 5.80 -1.46
C LEU A 61 -1.60 7.11 -0.69
N LYS A 62 -2.23 8.12 -1.32
CA LYS A 62 -2.37 9.49 -0.81
C LYS A 62 -1.01 10.12 -0.48
N PHE A 63 0.00 9.83 -1.28
CA PHE A 63 1.33 10.41 -1.14
C PHE A 63 1.33 11.89 -1.53
N ASP A 64 1.79 12.77 -0.64
CA ASP A 64 1.85 14.23 -0.82
C ASP A 64 3.28 14.79 -0.83
N GLN A 65 4.25 14.00 -1.31
CA GLN A 65 5.70 14.25 -1.27
C GLN A 65 6.36 14.11 0.10
N LEU A 66 5.60 14.26 1.19
CA LEU A 66 6.14 14.17 2.55
C LEU A 66 5.61 12.96 3.32
N TYR A 67 4.36 12.55 3.07
CA TYR A 67 3.70 11.52 3.85
C TYR A 67 2.88 10.58 2.97
N VAL A 68 2.74 9.34 3.45
CA VAL A 68 1.78 8.34 2.97
C VAL A 68 0.66 8.21 3.99
N ALA A 69 -0.57 7.93 3.54
CA ALA A 69 -1.66 7.66 4.46
C ALA A 69 -1.33 6.50 5.40
N ALA A 70 -1.55 6.70 6.71
CA ALA A 70 -1.30 5.69 7.74
C ALA A 70 -2.12 4.40 7.51
N HIS A 71 -3.29 4.53 6.88
CA HIS A 71 -4.14 3.42 6.46
C HIS A 71 -4.19 3.35 4.94
N CYS A 72 -4.11 2.13 4.40
CA CYS A 72 -4.27 1.87 2.98
C CYS A 72 -5.66 2.36 2.50
N PRO A 73 -5.75 3.34 1.59
CA PRO A 73 -7.02 3.97 1.20
C PRO A 73 -7.99 3.03 0.49
N GLU A 74 -7.48 1.96 -0.11
CA GLU A 74 -8.27 1.01 -0.92
C GLU A 74 -8.60 -0.26 -0.15
N ARG A 75 -8.42 -0.24 1.17
CA ARG A 75 -8.58 -1.42 1.99
C ARG A 75 -10.02 -1.71 2.35
N VAL A 76 -10.37 -2.99 2.22
CA VAL A 76 -11.50 -3.62 2.92
C VAL A 76 -10.94 -4.47 4.09
N LEU A 77 -11.38 -4.20 5.32
CA LEU A 77 -10.91 -4.91 6.52
C LEU A 77 -11.73 -6.20 6.72
N GLU A 78 -11.09 -7.29 7.18
CA GLU A 78 -11.83 -8.49 7.63
C GLU A 78 -12.72 -8.08 8.82
N GLY A 79 -14.04 -8.06 8.60
CA GLY A 79 -15.04 -7.61 9.58
C GLY A 79 -15.61 -6.20 9.37
N ALA A 80 -15.24 -5.47 8.30
CA ALA A 80 -15.84 -4.16 7.97
C ALA A 80 -17.25 -4.25 7.33
N ASN A 81 -18.08 -5.13 7.86
CA ASN A 81 -19.54 -4.98 7.82
C ASN A 81 -19.96 -4.51 9.22
N VAL A 82 -19.52 -3.32 9.60
CA VAL A 82 -20.10 -2.55 10.70
C VAL A 82 -20.15 -1.10 10.25
N ASP A 83 -21.36 -0.75 9.84
CA ASP A 83 -21.97 0.57 9.65
C ASP A 83 -21.08 1.80 9.86
N SER A 84 -21.08 2.67 8.85
CA SER A 84 -20.95 4.11 9.06
C SER A 84 -21.86 4.83 8.06
N ALA A 85 -23.16 4.59 8.21
CA ALA A 85 -24.14 5.66 8.06
C ALA A 85 -24.36 6.23 9.46
N GLN A 86 -23.78 7.42 9.73
CA GLN A 86 -24.25 8.38 10.73
C GLN A 86 -23.55 9.72 10.48
#